data_AF-X1QZI0-F1
#
_entry.id   AF-X1QZI0-F1
#
_cell.length_a   1.000
_cell.length_b   1.000
_cell.length_c   1.000
_cell.angle_alpha   90.00
_cell.angle_beta   90.00
_cell.angle_gamma   90.00
#
_symmetry.space_group_name_H-M   'P 1'
#
loop_
_entity.id
_entity.type
_entity.pdbx_description
1 polymer ?
#
loop_
_entity_poly.entity_id
_entity_poly.type
_entity_poly.pdbx_seq_one_letter_code
_entity_poly.pdbx_strand_id
1 'polypeptide(L)'
;MIFVYKVIGIDPGSLSWDFFGLENDKIILDASIPTKELMEEPHKVISIIKSIGNVDLIVAPSGFGLPLKNIKDITEKDIFFTLLKFNKKEKDKLIGLGEVLRLIKAENIPRGYCSRRKTFINSTQI
;
A
#
# COMPACT_ATOMS: atom_id res chain seq x y z
N MET A 1 -11.41 17.51 23.45
CA MET A 1 -11.88 16.47 22.52
C MET A 1 -10.68 15.63 22.16
N ILE A 2 -10.63 14.36 22.57
CA ILE A 2 -9.56 13.45 22.16
C ILE A 2 -9.97 12.88 20.81
N PHE A 3 -9.20 13.15 19.76
CA PHE A 3 -9.39 12.49 18.48
C PHE A 3 -8.86 11.07 18.60
N VAL A 4 -9.74 10.09 18.37
CA VAL A 4 -9.32 8.70 18.14
C VAL A 4 -9.02 8.57 16.66
N TYR A 5 -7.83 8.10 16.30
CA TYR A 5 -7.45 7.88 14.91
C TYR A 5 -7.25 6.40 14.65
N LYS A 6 -7.82 5.92 13.54
CA LYS A 6 -7.65 4.57 13.03
C LYS A 6 -6.89 4.61 11.71
N VAL A 7 -5.70 4.03 11.67
CA VAL A 7 -4.80 4.10 10.52
C VAL A 7 -4.32 2.71 10.11
N ILE A 8 -4.09 2.52 8.81
CA ILE A 8 -3.50 1.28 8.27
C ILE A 8 -2.30 1.63 7.38
N GLY A 9 -1.19 0.92 7.57
CA GLY A 9 -0.06 0.88 6.65
C GLY A 9 0.01 -0.45 5.90
N ILE A 10 0.35 -0.39 4.62
CA ILE A 10 0.52 -1.56 3.76
C ILE A 10 1.92 -1.50 3.14
N ASP A 11 2.77 -2.48 3.46
CA ASP A 11 4.12 -2.58 2.90
C ASP A 11 4.24 -3.77 1.92
N PRO A 12 4.39 -3.52 0.61
CA PRO A 12 4.53 -4.59 -0.37
C PRO A 12 5.96 -5.13 -0.44
N GLY A 13 6.13 -6.40 -0.05
CA GLY A 13 7.38 -7.14 -0.16
C GLY A 13 7.41 -8.14 -1.32
N SER A 14 8.60 -8.71 -1.56
CA SER A 14 8.81 -9.72 -2.60
C SER A 14 8.37 -11.13 -2.19
N LEU A 15 8.31 -11.39 -0.88
CA LEU A 15 7.95 -12.66 -0.25
C LEU A 15 6.56 -12.59 0.40
N SER A 16 6.31 -11.53 1.15
CA SER A 16 5.04 -11.23 1.81
C SER A 16 4.68 -9.75 1.64
N TRP A 17 3.44 -9.41 1.92
CA TRP A 17 2.98 -8.06 2.18
C TRP A 17 2.55 -7.96 3.62
N ASP A 18 2.95 -6.88 4.27
CA ASP A 18 2.64 -6.63 5.67
C ASP A 18 1.55 -5.56 5.78
N PHE A 19 0.59 -5.83 6.65
CA PHE A 19 -0.52 -4.95 6.97
C PHE A 19 -0.46 -4.65 8.46
N PHE A 20 -0.37 -3.37 8.79
CA PHE A 20 -0.28 -2.94 10.17
C PHE A 20 -1.30 -1.84 10.45
N GLY A 21 -2.05 -1.97 11.53
CA GLY A 21 -3.11 -1.05 11.87
C GLY A 21 -3.05 -0.61 13.32
N LEU A 22 -3.30 0.68 13.53
CA LEU A 22 -3.32 1.29 14.86
C LEU A 22 -4.66 2.01 15.09
N GLU A 23 -5.22 1.84 16.27
CA GLU A 23 -6.23 2.73 16.85
C GLU A 23 -5.59 3.46 18.03
N ASN A 24 -5.23 4.73 17.83
CA ASN A 24 -4.28 5.44 18.68
C ASN A 24 -2.96 4.66 18.84
N ASP A 25 -2.64 4.21 20.05
CA ASP A 25 -1.43 3.46 20.37
C ASP A 25 -1.67 1.94 20.45
N LYS A 26 -2.89 1.47 20.14
CA LYS A 26 -3.25 0.05 20.19
C LYS A 26 -3.16 -0.59 18.82
N ILE A 27 -2.50 -1.74 18.75
CA ILE A 27 -2.45 -2.57 17.54
C ILE A 27 -3.84 -3.21 17.33
N ILE A 28 -4.40 -3.00 16.15
CA ILE A 28 -5.70 -3.57 15.73
C ILE A 28 -5.58 -4.48 14.51
N LEU A 29 -4.43 -4.44 13.83
CA LEU A 29 -4.09 -5.30 12.70
C LEU A 29 -2.57 -5.50 12.70
N ASP A 30 -2.15 -6.75 12.65
CA ASP A 30 -0.77 -7.15 12.42
C ASP A 30 -0.83 -8.47 11.63
N ALA A 31 -0.67 -8.37 10.32
CA ALA A 31 -0.83 -9.50 9.41
C ALA A 31 0.22 -9.45 8.30
N SER A 32 0.78 -10.62 7.99
CA SER A 32 1.68 -10.82 6.87
C SER A 32 1.10 -11.86 5.92
N ILE A 33 0.88 -11.49 4.66
CA ILE A 33 0.27 -12.38 3.65
C ILE A 33 1.31 -12.68 2.56
N PRO A 34 1.52 -13.94 2.16
CA PRO A 34 2.44 -14.26 1.07
C PRO A 34 2.13 -13.47 -0.20
N THR A 35 3.16 -12.90 -0.83
CA THR A 35 3.00 -12.13 -2.07
C THR A 35 2.29 -12.99 -3.11
N LYS A 36 2.68 -14.26 -3.27
CA LYS A 36 2.07 -15.17 -4.25
C LYS A 36 0.55 -15.27 -4.09
N GLU A 37 0.08 -15.36 -2.85
CA GLU A 37 -1.35 -15.44 -2.53
C GLU A 37 -2.08 -14.15 -2.91
N LEU A 38 -1.51 -12.99 -2.59
CA LEU A 38 -2.09 -11.70 -2.98
C LEU A 38 -2.04 -11.44 -4.48
N MET A 39 -1.08 -12.01 -5.18
CA MET A 39 -1.01 -11.93 -6.64
C MET A 39 -2.10 -12.80 -7.30
N GLU A 40 -2.44 -13.94 -6.71
CA GLU A 40 -3.53 -14.82 -7.16
C GLU A 40 -4.91 -14.24 -6.79
N GLU A 41 -5.03 -13.55 -5.66
CA GLU A 41 -6.29 -12.99 -5.17
C GLU A 41 -6.12 -11.55 -4.60
N PRO A 42 -5.93 -10.53 -5.45
CA PRO A 42 -5.68 -9.14 -5.03
C PRO A 42 -6.79 -8.52 -4.16
N HIS A 43 -8.03 -9.01 -4.31
CA HIS A 43 -9.18 -8.57 -3.52
C HIS A 43 -9.02 -8.83 -2.02
N LYS A 44 -8.16 -9.77 -1.60
CA LYS A 44 -7.85 -10.00 -0.18
C LYS A 44 -7.37 -8.73 0.52
N VAL A 45 -6.64 -7.85 -0.18
CA VAL A 45 -6.22 -6.55 0.36
C VAL A 45 -7.43 -5.73 0.82
N ILE A 46 -8.49 -5.70 0.01
CA ILE A 46 -9.71 -4.95 0.33
C ILE A 46 -10.45 -5.62 1.48
N SER A 47 -10.51 -6.95 1.51
CA SER A 47 -11.11 -7.71 2.63
C SER A 47 -10.42 -7.40 3.95
N ILE A 48 -9.08 -7.34 3.97
CA ILE A 48 -8.30 -6.97 5.16
C ILE A 48 -8.62 -5.53 5.59
N ILE A 49 -8.58 -4.56 4.66
CA ILE A 49 -8.90 -3.16 4.97
C ILE A 49 -10.32 -3.04 5.56
N LYS A 50 -11.31 -3.73 4.96
CA LYS A 50 -12.71 -3.68 5.40
C LYS A 50 -12.94 -4.37 6.74
N SER A 51 -12.15 -5.39 7.10
CA SER A 51 -12.26 -6.09 8.39
C SER A 51 -12.06 -5.17 9.60
N ILE A 52 -11.36 -4.04 9.40
CA ILE A 52 -11.04 -3.05 10.42
C ILE A 52 -12.15 -1.98 10.59
N GLY A 53 -13.11 -1.93 9.66
CA GLY A 53 -14.22 -0.99 9.65
C GLY A 53 -13.81 0.41 9.13
N ASN A 54 -14.36 1.47 9.73
CA ASN A 54 -14.03 2.84 9.33
C ASN A 54 -12.58 3.18 9.68
N VAL A 55 -11.77 3.42 8.64
CA VAL A 55 -10.36 3.82 8.72
C VAL A 55 -10.23 5.28 8.32
N ASP A 56 -9.49 6.07 9.11
CA ASP A 56 -9.30 7.51 8.90
C ASP A 56 -8.23 7.82 7.85
N LEU A 57 -7.21 6.95 7.74
CA LEU A 57 -6.06 7.11 6.87
C LEU A 57 -5.51 5.74 6.45
N ILE A 58 -5.14 5.60 5.17
CA ILE A 58 -4.38 4.45 4.68
C ILE A 58 -3.10 4.93 4.01
N VAL A 59 -1.98 4.37 4.43
CA VAL A 59 -0.73 4.42 3.65
C VAL A 59 -0.77 3.25 2.69
N ALA A 60 -1.17 3.55 1.45
CA ALA A 60 -1.26 2.57 0.38
C ALA A 60 0.15 2.17 -0.10
N PRO A 61 0.29 0.98 -0.72
CA PRO A 61 1.56 0.48 -1.23
C PRO A 61 2.34 1.52 -2.05
N SER A 62 3.65 1.60 -1.79
CA SER A 62 4.56 2.58 -2.42
C SER A 62 5.46 1.96 -3.49
N GLY A 63 5.78 2.74 -4.54
CA GLY A 63 6.58 2.33 -5.70
C GLY A 63 7.92 3.05 -5.81
N PHE A 64 8.56 3.03 -6.98
CA PHE A 64 9.90 3.66 -7.14
C PHE A 64 9.87 5.12 -7.62
N GLY A 65 8.73 5.64 -8.12
CA GLY A 65 8.72 6.89 -8.90
C GLY A 65 7.68 7.95 -8.53
N LEU A 66 6.76 7.70 -7.61
CA LEU A 66 5.60 8.59 -7.42
C LEU A 66 5.84 9.64 -6.29
N PRO A 67 5.68 10.95 -6.52
CA PRO A 67 5.56 11.92 -5.43
C PRO A 67 4.40 11.57 -4.49
N LEU A 68 4.41 12.03 -3.23
CA LEU A 68 3.29 11.78 -2.31
C LEU A 68 1.98 12.26 -2.94
N LYS A 69 1.02 11.34 -3.12
CA LYS A 69 -0.23 11.62 -3.81
C LYS A 69 -1.40 10.90 -3.14
N ASN A 70 -2.56 11.54 -3.11
CA ASN A 70 -3.78 10.88 -2.66
C ASN A 70 -4.17 9.79 -3.66
N ILE A 71 -4.56 8.62 -3.15
CA ILE A 71 -4.92 7.44 -3.95
C ILE A 71 -6.09 7.73 -4.90
N LYS A 72 -6.99 8.65 -4.53
CA LYS A 72 -8.11 9.06 -5.40
C LYS A 72 -7.63 9.73 -6.68
N ASP A 73 -6.50 10.41 -6.62
CA ASP A 73 -5.99 11.25 -7.69
C ASP A 73 -4.95 10.55 -8.58
N ILE A 74 -4.55 9.32 -8.24
CA ILE A 74 -3.55 8.61 -9.05
C ILE A 74 -4.12 8.27 -10.43
N THR A 75 -3.30 8.46 -11.45
CA THR A 75 -3.60 8.14 -12.84
C THR A 75 -2.95 6.80 -13.22
N GLU A 76 -3.31 6.24 -14.38
CA GLU A 76 -2.61 5.06 -14.91
C GLU A 76 -1.12 5.34 -15.17
N LYS A 77 -0.76 6.58 -15.50
CA LYS A 77 0.64 7.01 -15.61
C LYS A 77 1.36 6.97 -14.26
N ASP A 78 0.68 7.37 -13.19
CA ASP A 78 1.21 7.30 -11.82
C ASP A 78 1.39 5.85 -11.35
N ILE A 79 0.44 4.97 -11.70
CA ILE A 79 0.55 3.53 -11.46
C ILE A 79 1.74 2.98 -12.25
N PHE A 80 1.86 3.30 -13.54
CA PHE A 80 3.02 2.90 -14.35
C PHE A 80 4.35 3.34 -13.72
N PHE A 81 4.46 4.58 -13.23
CA PHE A 81 5.65 5.06 -12.52
C PHE A 81 5.90 4.32 -11.20
N THR A 82 4.85 3.97 -10.48
CA THR A 82 4.90 3.17 -9.24
C THR A 82 5.46 1.77 -9.53
N LEU A 83 5.15 1.23 -10.70
CA LEU A 83 5.58 -0.09 -11.15
C LEU A 83 6.96 -0.11 -11.84
N LEU A 84 7.62 1.03 -12.06
CA LEU A 84 8.90 1.03 -12.76
C LEU A 84 9.95 0.18 -12.02
N LYS A 85 10.39 -0.89 -12.68
CA LYS A 85 11.55 -1.70 -12.32
C LYS A 85 12.33 -2.09 -13.58
N PHE A 86 13.64 -2.26 -13.42
CA PHE A 86 14.60 -2.41 -14.53
C PHE A 86 14.65 -3.80 -15.17
N ASN A 87 13.90 -4.82 -14.72
CA ASN A 87 14.01 -6.19 -15.24
C ASN A 87 12.67 -6.85 -15.67
N LYS A 88 12.75 -7.81 -16.61
CA LYS A 88 11.60 -8.52 -17.23
C LYS A 88 10.95 -9.55 -16.30
N LYS A 89 11.69 -10.21 -15.41
CA LYS A 89 11.20 -11.28 -14.52
C LYS A 89 10.25 -10.77 -13.43
N GLU A 90 10.33 -9.49 -13.09
CA GLU A 90 9.48 -8.90 -12.06
C GLU A 90 8.18 -8.30 -12.61
N LYS A 91 7.95 -8.33 -13.93
CA LYS A 91 6.71 -7.83 -14.56
C LYS A 91 5.45 -8.46 -14.00
N ASP A 92 5.45 -9.77 -13.73
CA ASP A 92 4.26 -10.43 -13.20
C ASP A 92 3.94 -9.94 -11.78
N LYS A 93 4.94 -9.64 -10.95
CA LYS A 93 4.77 -9.01 -9.63
C LYS A 93 4.25 -7.56 -9.72
N LEU A 94 4.50 -6.88 -10.84
CA LEU A 94 4.01 -5.52 -11.08
C LEU A 94 2.50 -5.48 -11.41
N ILE A 95 1.97 -6.55 -12.01
CA ILE A 95 0.54 -6.63 -12.37
C ILE A 95 -0.32 -6.52 -11.10
N GLY A 96 0.00 -7.28 -10.06
CA GLY A 96 -0.77 -7.31 -8.81
C GLY A 96 -0.65 -6.03 -7.98
N LEU A 97 0.52 -5.38 -7.91
CA LEU A 97 0.62 -4.08 -7.23
C LEU A 97 -0.23 -3.01 -7.93
N GLY A 98 -0.22 -2.98 -9.26
CA GLY A 98 -1.06 -2.05 -10.02
C GLY A 98 -2.55 -2.32 -9.81
N GLU A 99 -2.94 -3.59 -9.79
CA GLU A 99 -4.33 -4.00 -9.52
C GLU A 99 -4.77 -3.60 -8.10
N VAL A 100 -3.97 -3.86 -7.07
CA VAL A 100 -4.26 -3.45 -5.70
C VAL A 100 -4.46 -1.94 -5.59
N LEU A 101 -3.62 -1.13 -6.24
CA LEU A 101 -3.78 0.33 -6.22
C LEU A 101 -5.11 0.77 -6.87
N ARG A 102 -5.54 0.10 -7.93
CA ARG A 102 -6.85 0.36 -8.55
C ARG A 102 -8.00 -0.05 -7.65
N LEU A 103 -7.89 -1.19 -6.96
CA LEU A 103 -8.89 -1.64 -6.00
C LEU A 103 -9.01 -0.66 -4.82
N ILE A 104 -7.90 -0.25 -4.21
CA ILE A 104 -7.92 0.72 -3.10
C ILE A 104 -8.49 2.07 -3.58
N LYS A 105 -8.15 2.52 -4.80
CA LYS A 105 -8.72 3.72 -5.39
C LYS A 105 -10.25 3.62 -5.53
N ALA A 106 -10.77 2.47 -5.95
CA ALA A 106 -12.21 2.24 -6.12
C ALA A 106 -13.00 2.31 -4.81
N GLU A 107 -12.38 1.98 -3.68
CA GLU A 107 -12.99 2.07 -2.34
C GLU A 107 -13.20 3.51 -1.85
N ASN A 108 -12.75 4.53 -2.59
CA ASN A 108 -12.99 5.95 -2.28
C ASN A 108 -12.59 6.38 -0.86
N ILE A 109 -11.53 5.76 -0.32
CA ILE A 109 -11.04 6.01 1.04
C ILE A 109 -10.59 7.47 1.17
N PRO A 110 -11.22 8.29 2.05
CA PRO A 110 -11.05 9.74 2.08
C PRO A 110 -9.60 10.22 2.14
N ARG A 111 -8.74 9.48 2.86
CA ARG A 111 -7.34 9.83 3.07
C ARG A 111 -6.42 8.61 2.81
N GLY A 112 -6.48 8.06 1.61
CA GLY A 112 -5.47 7.10 1.14
C GLY A 112 -4.31 7.82 0.48
N TYR A 113 -3.06 7.50 0.81
CA TYR A 113 -1.88 8.10 0.17
C TYR A 113 -0.89 7.03 -0.27
N CYS A 114 -0.29 7.22 -1.44
CA CYS A 114 0.86 6.45 -1.90
C CYS A 114 2.02 7.40 -2.22
N SER A 115 3.24 6.90 -2.16
CA SER A 115 4.44 7.68 -2.45
C SER A 115 5.53 6.80 -3.04
N ARG A 116 6.69 7.38 -3.32
CA ARG A 116 7.91 6.65 -3.66
C ARG A 116 8.45 6.02 -2.37
N ARG A 117 8.87 4.76 -2.45
CA ARG A 117 9.80 4.19 -1.50
C ARG A 117 11.02 5.09 -1.47
N LYS A 118 11.19 5.82 -0.37
CA LYS A 118 12.55 6.13 0.07
C LYS A 118 13.11 4.77 0.41
N THR A 119 13.91 4.19 -0.47
CA THR A 119 14.88 3.20 -0.02
C THR A 119 15.58 3.86 1.16
N PHE A 120 15.40 3.33 2.38
CA PHE A 120 16.32 3.58 3.48
C PHE A 120 17.64 2.91 3.10
N ILE A 121 18.29 3.40 2.05
CA ILE A 121 19.75 3.30 1.93
C ILE A 121 20.21 4.37 2.91
N ASN A 122 20.80 3.92 4.02
CA ASN A 122 21.41 4.72 5.08
C ASN A 122 21.71 6.17 4.65
N SER A 123 20.91 7.13 5.12
CA SER A 123 21.33 8.53 5.17
C SER A 123 22.34 8.75 6.31
N THR A 124 23.21 7.78 6.54
CA THR A 124 24.29 7.79 7.53
C THR A 124 25.63 7.58 6.83
N GLN A 125 25.82 8.18 5.67
CA GLN A 125 27.15 8.47 5.13
C GLN A 125 27.08 9.69 4.21
N ILE A 126 27.59 10.80 4.78
CA ILE A 126 28.13 12.04 4.16
C ILE A 126 27.12 12.94 3.44
#